data_AF-A0A849WVQ4-F1
#
_entry.id   AF-A0A849WVQ4-F1
#
_cell.length_a   1.000
_cell.length_b   1.000
_cell.length_c   1.000
_cell.angle_alpha   90.00
_cell.angle_beta   90.00
_cell.angle_gamma   90.00
#
_symmetry.space_group_name_H-M   'P 1'
#
loop_
_entity.id
_entity.type
_entity.pdbx_description
1 polymer ?
#
loop_
_entity_poly.entity_id
_entity_poly.type
_entity_poly.pdbx_seq_one_letter_code
_entity_poly.pdbx_strand_id
1 'polypeptide(L)'
;MVKKILGLFFLFLAFGCGKVKNSSSSDAATATGTEEFVSAATILREKCASCHQHTAWSSYSETDFVSKKLVTKKSPASSELYTRVRGNDTGIAGDMPEGQSNLSQTEMSTLKTWINSIN
;
A
#
# COMPACT_ATOMS: atom_id res chain seq x y z
N MET A 1 -58.89 15.75 -18.46
CA MET A 1 -57.48 15.62 -18.02
C MET A 1 -56.64 16.60 -18.83
N VAL A 2 -56.23 17.72 -18.22
CA VAL A 2 -55.51 18.81 -18.91
C VAL A 2 -54.05 18.86 -18.44
N LYS A 3 -53.17 18.98 -19.44
CA LYS A 3 -51.72 19.22 -19.42
C LYS A 3 -51.30 20.35 -18.46
N LYS A 4 -50.04 20.30 -17.98
CA LYS A 4 -48.96 21.30 -18.22
C LYS A 4 -47.72 21.04 -17.31
N ILE A 5 -46.53 20.94 -17.94
CA ILE A 5 -45.36 21.87 -17.85
C ILE A 5 -44.38 21.45 -16.72
N LEU A 6 -43.21 20.89 -17.04
CA LEU A 6 -41.95 21.51 -17.51
C LEU A 6 -41.16 22.20 -16.37
N GLY A 7 -39.94 21.74 -16.15
CA GLY A 7 -38.87 22.33 -15.32
C GLY A 7 -37.90 21.22 -14.92
N LEU A 8 -36.85 20.91 -15.70
CA LEU A 8 -35.58 21.60 -15.92
C LEU A 8 -34.69 21.66 -14.65
N PHE A 9 -33.45 21.16 -14.80
CA PHE A 9 -32.29 21.22 -13.89
C PHE A 9 -32.38 20.30 -12.64
N PHE A 10 -31.41 19.43 -12.35
CA PHE A 10 -30.01 19.78 -12.13
C PHE A 10 -29.08 18.60 -12.45
N LEU A 11 -28.07 18.91 -13.27
CA LEU A 11 -26.93 18.06 -13.61
C LEU A 11 -25.98 18.03 -12.40
N PHE A 12 -25.89 16.90 -11.68
CA PHE A 12 -24.79 16.66 -10.73
C PHE A 12 -23.75 15.72 -11.37
N LEU A 13 -22.94 16.31 -12.24
CA LEU A 13 -21.64 15.76 -12.64
C LEU A 13 -20.56 16.39 -11.75
N ALA A 14 -20.09 15.61 -10.78
CA ALA A 14 -18.76 15.75 -10.19
C ALA A 14 -18.38 14.35 -9.69
N PHE A 15 -17.71 13.51 -10.49
CA PHE A 15 -16.24 13.48 -10.58
C PHE A 15 -15.53 13.77 -9.26
N GLY A 16 -15.79 12.94 -8.24
CA GLY A 16 -14.86 12.72 -7.14
C GLY A 16 -13.73 11.80 -7.58
N CYS A 17 -12.81 12.31 -8.40
CA CYS A 17 -11.45 11.76 -8.48
C CYS A 17 -10.83 12.03 -7.10
N GLY A 18 -10.42 11.03 -6.34
CA GLY A 18 -9.20 10.30 -6.62
C GLY A 18 -8.09 10.82 -5.70
N LYS A 19 -7.47 9.87 -4.97
CA LYS A 19 -6.41 10.04 -3.97
C LYS A 19 -6.90 10.42 -2.57
N VAL A 20 -7.10 9.37 -1.76
CA VAL A 20 -6.73 9.45 -0.34
C VAL A 20 -5.25 9.83 -0.30
N LYS A 21 -4.95 11.12 -0.13
CA LYS A 21 -3.60 11.54 0.22
C LYS A 21 -3.36 11.05 1.65
N ASN A 22 -2.52 10.03 1.82
CA ASN A 22 -1.84 9.93 3.10
C ASN A 22 -0.87 11.14 3.12
N SER A 23 -1.20 12.13 3.94
CA SER A 23 -0.30 13.23 4.29
C SER A 23 0.08 13.01 5.73
N SER A 24 1.05 12.14 5.97
CA SER A 24 1.72 12.07 7.27
C SER A 24 3.03 12.84 7.15
N SER A 25 2.94 14.15 7.37
CA SER A 25 4.08 15.03 7.64
C SER A 25 4.45 14.86 9.11
N SER A 26 5.42 14.01 9.42
CA SER A 26 6.16 14.02 10.68
C SER A 26 7.48 13.29 10.45
N ASP A 27 8.58 13.92 10.86
CA ASP A 27 9.97 13.58 10.55
C ASP A 27 10.30 12.08 10.66
N ALA A 28 10.37 11.42 9.51
CA ALA A 28 10.82 10.05 9.38
C ALA A 28 11.78 10.00 8.19
N ALA A 29 12.93 9.35 8.36
CA ALA A 29 13.96 9.19 7.33
C ALA A 29 13.31 9.08 5.95
N THR A 30 13.44 10.11 5.12
CA THR A 30 12.58 10.23 3.94
C THR A 30 13.00 9.17 2.94
N ALA A 31 12.20 8.10 2.81
CA ALA A 31 12.38 7.17 1.73
C ALA A 31 12.27 7.97 0.43
N THR A 32 13.27 7.87 -0.44
CA THR A 32 13.27 8.52 -1.75
C THR A 32 12.90 7.49 -2.82
N GLY A 33 11.92 7.78 -3.66
CA GLY A 33 11.47 6.87 -4.72
C GLY A 33 10.09 7.24 -5.27
N THR A 34 9.40 6.26 -5.86
CA THR A 34 8.02 6.41 -6.33
C THR A 34 7.07 6.73 -5.17
N GLU A 35 5.96 7.43 -5.43
CA GLU A 35 4.97 7.75 -4.38
C GLU A 35 4.44 6.49 -3.69
N GLU A 36 4.27 5.42 -4.45
CA GLU A 36 3.86 4.11 -3.96
C GLU A 36 4.92 3.50 -3.04
N PHE A 37 6.20 3.55 -3.41
CA PHE A 37 7.27 3.07 -2.55
C PHE A 37 7.36 3.88 -1.26
N VAL A 38 7.28 5.21 -1.32
CA VAL A 38 7.35 6.05 -0.12
C VAL A 38 6.23 5.68 0.86
N SER A 39 5.02 5.46 0.34
CA SER A 39 3.88 5.03 1.15
C SER A 39 4.10 3.65 1.77
N ALA A 40 4.61 2.69 0.99
CA ALA A 40 4.93 1.35 1.49
C ALA A 40 6.06 1.37 2.52
N ALA A 41 7.12 2.14 2.28
CA ALA A 41 8.29 2.25 3.16
C ALA A 41 7.93 2.75 4.56
N THR A 42 6.94 3.65 4.67
CA THR A 42 6.39 4.08 5.96
C THR A 42 5.79 2.89 6.73
N ILE A 43 4.97 2.07 6.07
CA ILE A 43 4.39 0.86 6.69
C ILE A 43 5.50 -0.11 7.11
N LEU A 44 6.47 -0.37 6.23
CA LEU A 44 7.58 -1.28 6.52
C LEU A 44 8.39 -0.83 7.73
N ARG A 45 8.64 0.48 7.85
CA ARG A 45 9.35 1.04 9.01
C ARG A 45 8.53 0.97 10.29
N GLU A 46 7.24 1.30 10.24
CA GLU A 46 6.39 1.39 11.43
C GLU A 46 5.90 0.02 11.93
N LYS A 47 5.66 -0.93 11.01
CA LYS A 47 5.02 -2.21 11.31
C LYS A 47 5.97 -3.41 11.26
N CYS A 48 7.10 -3.29 10.57
CA CYS A 48 8.01 -4.42 10.37
C CYS A 48 9.38 -4.23 11.04
N ALA A 49 9.95 -3.03 11.00
CA ALA A 49 11.33 -2.81 11.42
C ALA A 49 11.60 -3.11 12.91
N SER A 50 10.59 -3.06 13.78
CA SER A 50 10.75 -3.35 15.22
C SER A 50 11.15 -4.80 15.51
N CYS A 51 10.63 -5.76 14.74
CA CYS A 51 11.00 -7.18 14.82
C CYS A 51 12.16 -7.52 13.87
N HIS A 52 12.30 -6.75 12.79
CA HIS A 52 13.35 -6.92 11.79
C HIS A 52 14.54 -5.97 11.98
N GLN A 53 14.90 -5.61 13.22
CA GLN A 53 16.01 -4.65 13.47
C GLN A 53 17.38 -5.12 12.94
N HIS A 54 17.57 -6.43 12.80
CA HIS A 54 18.77 -7.01 12.20
C HIS A 54 18.85 -6.80 10.68
N THR A 55 17.74 -6.42 10.06
CA THR A 55 17.69 -6.07 8.65
C THR A 55 17.72 -4.56 8.49
N ALA A 56 18.46 -4.08 7.50
CA ALA A 56 18.51 -2.65 7.19
C ALA A 56 17.28 -2.19 6.39
N TRP A 57 16.08 -2.76 6.65
CA TRP A 57 14.87 -2.45 5.88
C TRP A 57 14.48 -0.98 5.94
N SER A 58 14.79 -0.30 7.05
CA SER A 58 14.56 1.12 7.22
C SER A 58 15.38 2.01 6.27
N SER A 59 16.48 1.48 5.71
CA SER A 59 17.34 2.20 4.75
C SER A 59 17.31 1.62 3.34
N TYR A 60 16.59 0.51 3.11
CA TYR A 60 16.46 -0.08 1.78
C TYR A 60 15.69 0.85 0.84
N SER A 61 16.20 1.00 -0.37
CA SER A 61 15.48 1.55 -1.51
C SER A 61 14.54 0.49 -2.13
N GLU A 62 13.64 0.91 -3.02
CA GLU A 62 12.82 -0.03 -3.82
C GLU A 62 13.68 -1.07 -4.56
N THR A 63 14.82 -0.64 -5.08
CA THR A 63 15.76 -1.51 -5.80
C THR A 63 16.41 -2.53 -4.85
N ASP A 64 16.61 -2.19 -3.58
CA ASP A 64 17.12 -3.14 -2.58
C ASP A 64 16.10 -4.23 -2.28
N PHE A 65 14.81 -3.88 -2.13
CA PHE A 65 13.76 -4.87 -1.92
C PHE A 65 13.65 -5.85 -3.09
N VAL A 66 13.78 -5.36 -4.33
CA VAL A 66 13.76 -6.21 -5.53
C VAL A 66 15.03 -7.05 -5.65
N SER A 67 16.22 -6.45 -5.53
CA SER A 67 17.50 -7.15 -5.70
C SER A 67 17.72 -8.24 -4.64
N LYS A 68 17.17 -8.06 -3.44
CA LYS A 68 17.19 -9.04 -2.35
C LYS A 68 16.06 -10.07 -2.44
N LYS A 69 15.25 -10.03 -3.50
CA LYS A 69 14.12 -10.94 -3.77
C LYS A 69 13.03 -10.94 -2.68
N LEU A 70 12.97 -9.88 -1.88
CA LEU A 70 11.87 -9.67 -0.94
C LEU A 70 10.58 -9.28 -1.69
N VAL A 71 10.74 -8.58 -2.81
CA VAL A 71 9.66 -8.18 -3.70
C VAL A 71 9.97 -8.64 -5.13
N THR A 72 8.98 -9.25 -5.77
CA THR A 72 8.98 -9.58 -7.19
C THR A 72 8.10 -8.57 -7.93
N LYS A 73 8.68 -7.87 -8.91
CA LYS A 73 8.00 -6.85 -9.70
C LYS A 73 6.67 -7.36 -10.26
N LYS A 74 5.60 -6.58 -10.11
CA LYS A 74 4.23 -6.90 -10.60
C LYS A 74 3.64 -8.21 -10.07
N SER A 75 4.24 -8.81 -9.04
CA SER A 75 3.80 -10.12 -8.54
C SER A 75 3.79 -10.17 -7.01
N PRO A 76 2.72 -9.70 -6.36
CA PRO A 76 2.54 -9.86 -4.92
C PRO A 76 2.58 -11.33 -4.49
N ALA A 77 1.99 -12.23 -5.28
CA ALA A 77 1.99 -13.67 -5.01
C ALA A 77 3.38 -14.32 -5.09
N SER A 78 4.32 -13.71 -5.81
CA SER A 78 5.72 -14.17 -5.87
C SER A 78 6.66 -13.32 -5.00
N SER A 79 6.11 -12.41 -4.19
CA SER A 79 6.88 -11.53 -3.32
C SER A 79 6.89 -12.09 -1.91
N GLU A 80 8.05 -12.56 -1.45
CA GLU A 80 8.21 -13.15 -0.11
C GLU A 80 7.61 -12.22 0.95
N LEU A 81 7.97 -10.93 0.90
CA LEU A 81 7.48 -9.90 1.82
C LEU A 81 5.96 -9.91 1.94
N TYR A 82 5.24 -9.95 0.81
CA TYR A 82 3.78 -9.87 0.82
C TYR A 82 3.13 -11.19 1.26
N THR A 83 3.67 -12.32 0.82
CA THR A 83 3.14 -13.65 1.17
C THR A 83 3.30 -14.02 2.64
N ARG A 84 4.30 -13.45 3.34
CA ARG A 84 4.50 -13.68 4.77
C ARG A 84 3.51 -12.90 5.65
N VAL A 85 2.89 -11.83 5.14
CA VAL A 85 1.94 -11.04 5.94
C VAL A 85 0.61 -11.78 6.09
N ARG A 86 0.14 -11.93 7.33
CA ARG A 86 -1.21 -12.46 7.64
C ARG A 86 -2.28 -11.57 7.03
N GLY A 87 -3.28 -12.20 6.41
CA GLY A 87 -4.36 -11.49 5.72
C GLY A 87 -4.02 -11.04 4.30
N ASN A 88 -2.90 -11.51 3.73
CA ASN A 88 -2.66 -11.38 2.30
C ASN A 88 -3.72 -12.16 1.49
N ASP A 89 -3.85 -11.80 0.21
CA ASP A 89 -4.85 -12.33 -0.71
C ASP A 89 -4.25 -13.23 -1.81
N THR A 90 -3.10 -13.86 -1.52
CA THR A 90 -2.37 -14.71 -2.48
C THR A 90 -2.73 -16.19 -2.37
N GLY A 91 -3.57 -16.57 -1.40
CA GLY A 91 -3.85 -17.97 -1.07
C GLY A 91 -2.75 -18.67 -0.27
N ILE A 92 -1.66 -17.96 0.06
CA ILE A 92 -0.59 -18.44 0.93
C ILE A 92 -0.85 -17.93 2.35
N ALA A 93 -0.92 -18.84 3.33
CA ALA A 93 -1.09 -18.46 4.72
C ALA A 93 0.18 -17.77 5.24
N GLY A 94 0.08 -16.46 5.49
CA GLY A 94 1.14 -15.70 6.15
C GLY A 94 1.21 -15.98 7.66
N ASP A 95 2.34 -15.64 8.27
CA ASP A 95 2.62 -15.80 9.71
C ASP A 95 3.10 -14.49 10.38
N MET A 96 3.36 -13.44 9.61
CA MET A 96 3.83 -12.13 10.09
C MET A 96 2.69 -11.11 10.24
N PRO A 97 2.76 -10.19 11.20
CA PRO A 97 3.74 -10.14 12.28
C PRO A 97 3.42 -11.17 13.39
N GLU A 98 4.42 -11.87 13.93
CA GLU A 98 4.22 -12.87 15.00
C GLU A 98 3.86 -12.19 16.33
N GLY A 99 2.82 -12.68 17.01
CA GLY A 99 2.42 -12.18 18.34
C GLY A 99 1.91 -10.72 18.36
N GLN A 100 1.74 -10.09 17.19
CA GLN A 100 1.26 -8.72 17.05
C GLN A 100 -0.07 -8.67 16.28
N SER A 101 -0.70 -7.49 16.28
CA SER A 101 -1.88 -7.23 15.46
C SER A 101 -1.56 -7.32 13.96
N ASN A 102 -2.52 -7.78 13.17
CA ASN A 102 -2.41 -7.79 11.72
C ASN A 102 -2.34 -6.35 11.17
N LEU A 103 -1.78 -6.21 9.97
CA LEU A 103 -1.93 -5.00 9.18
C LEU A 103 -3.42 -4.78 8.84
N SER A 104 -3.81 -3.52 8.77
CA SER A 104 -5.13 -3.11 8.28
C SER A 104 -5.27 -3.39 6.78
N GLN A 105 -6.51 -3.43 6.31
CA GLN A 105 -6.81 -3.61 4.88
C GLN A 105 -6.17 -2.52 4.00
N THR A 106 -6.11 -1.29 4.51
CA THR A 106 -5.48 -0.15 3.81
C THR A 106 -3.98 -0.36 3.67
N GLU A 107 -3.30 -0.75 4.76
CA GLU A 107 -1.86 -1.02 4.73
C GLU A 107 -1.51 -2.18 3.78
N MET A 108 -2.31 -3.25 3.81
CA MET A 108 -2.18 -4.36 2.86
C MET A 108 -2.35 -3.91 1.41
N SER A 109 -3.35 -3.08 1.13
CA SER A 109 -3.60 -2.52 -0.19
C SER A 109 -2.44 -1.61 -0.65
N THR A 110 -1.86 -0.82 0.25
CA THR A 110 -0.69 0.01 -0.04
C THR A 110 0.52 -0.82 -0.43
N LEU A 111 0.84 -1.89 0.33
CA LEU A 111 1.93 -2.80 -0.03
C LEU A 111 1.69 -3.47 -1.38
N LYS A 112 0.47 -3.95 -1.62
CA LYS A 112 0.09 -4.60 -2.90
C LYS A 112 0.20 -3.64 -4.08
N THR A 113 -0.29 -2.41 -3.90
CA THR A 113 -0.27 -1.37 -4.95
C THR A 113 1.16 -1.02 -5.33
N TRP A 114 2.04 -0.84 -4.33
CA TRP A 114 3.47 -0.64 -4.57
C TRP A 114 4.09 -1.78 -5.36
N ILE A 115 3.93 -3.04 -4.93
CA ILE A 115 4.52 -4.18 -5.66
C ILE A 115 4.05 -4.25 -7.12
N ASN A 116 2.78 -3.91 -7.36
CA ASN A 116 2.19 -3.88 -8.71
C ASN A 116 2.68 -2.70 -9.57
N SER A 117 3.16 -1.61 -8.98
CA SER A 117 3.63 -0.44 -9.73
C SER A 117 5.08 -0.58 -10.24
N ILE A 118 5.86 -1.51 -9.67
CA ILE A 118 7.27 -1.72 -10.05
C ILE A 118 7.38 -2.27 -11.48
N ASN A 119 8.12 -1.57 -12.35
CA ASN A 119 8.38 -1.96 -13.74
C ASN A 119 9.78 -2.56 -13.94
#